data_AF-A0A1C1YSB8-F1
#
_entry.id   AF-A0A1C1YSB8-F1
#
_cell.length_a   1.000
_cell.length_b   1.000
_cell.length_c   1.000
_cell.angle_alpha   90.00
_cell.angle_beta   90.00
_cell.angle_gamma   90.00
#
_symmetry.space_group_name_H-M   'P 1'
#
loop_
_entity.id
_entity.type
_entity.pdbx_description
1 polymer ?
#
loop_
_entity_poly.entity_id
_entity_poly.type
_entity_poly.pdbx_seq_one_letter_code
_entity_poly.pdbx_strand_id
1 'polypeptide(L)'
;MRQIPIAVATLIAISAPAAASSDDAWAEFAEKVRVACLEAAAPMLETAEAVVDPFGSESFGLAVLTGRVKGADATASYICIMDKQTGAVELGSELPSEVLSVTVQ
;
A
#
# COMPACT_ATOMS: atom_id res chain seq x y z
N MET A 1 32.89 -55.16 -13.57
CA MET A 1 31.81 -55.36 -12.56
C MET A 1 32.30 -54.70 -11.28
N ARG A 2 31.74 -53.57 -10.82
CA ARG A 2 30.54 -53.47 -9.93
C ARG A 2 31.09 -52.88 -8.58
N GLN A 3 30.67 -51.79 -7.95
CA GLN A 3 29.47 -50.92 -7.93
C GLN A 3 29.87 -49.49 -7.55
N ILE A 4 29.21 -48.47 -8.10
CA ILE A 4 29.27 -47.08 -7.62
C ILE A 4 28.08 -46.89 -6.66
N PRO A 5 28.26 -46.45 -5.41
CA PRO A 5 27.14 -46.19 -4.51
C PRO A 5 26.45 -44.89 -4.94
N ILE A 6 25.20 -45.00 -5.40
CA ILE A 6 24.34 -43.85 -5.67
C ILE A 6 23.78 -43.39 -4.33
N ALA A 7 24.31 -42.28 -3.81
CA ALA A 7 23.71 -41.56 -2.69
C ALA A 7 22.47 -40.83 -3.21
N VAL A 8 21.28 -41.33 -2.88
CA VAL A 8 20.00 -40.66 -3.16
C VAL A 8 19.85 -39.51 -2.15
N ALA A 9 20.13 -38.29 -2.59
CA ALA A 9 19.80 -37.08 -1.83
C ALA A 9 18.31 -36.78 -2.01
N THR A 10 17.49 -37.17 -1.02
CA THR A 10 16.08 -36.81 -0.94
C THR A 10 15.96 -35.32 -0.62
N LEU A 11 15.72 -34.49 -1.64
CA LEU A 11 15.34 -33.10 -1.49
C LEU A 11 13.91 -33.05 -0.94
N ILE A 12 13.77 -32.96 0.38
CA ILE A 12 12.48 -32.70 1.03
C ILE A 12 12.11 -31.25 0.69
N ALA A 13 11.31 -31.07 -0.37
CA ALA A 13 10.63 -29.81 -0.64
C ALA A 13 9.64 -29.58 0.51
N ILE A 14 10.05 -28.78 1.50
CA ILE A 14 9.12 -28.25 2.50
C ILE A 14 8.25 -27.25 1.74
N SER A 15 7.11 -27.73 1.25
CA SER A 15 6.02 -26.87 0.78
C SER A 15 5.50 -26.12 1.99
N ALA A 16 6.12 -24.98 2.29
CA ALA A 16 5.53 -24.00 3.20
C ALA A 16 4.11 -23.71 2.69
N PRO A 17 3.10 -23.66 3.57
CA PRO A 17 1.77 -23.27 3.14
C PRO A 17 1.90 -21.89 2.50
N ALA A 18 1.54 -21.79 1.23
CA ALA A 18 1.30 -20.50 0.62
C ALA A 18 0.11 -19.93 1.39
N ALA A 19 0.39 -19.09 2.39
CA ALA A 19 -0.62 -18.26 3.01
C ALA A 19 -1.12 -17.33 1.89
N ALA A 20 -2.16 -17.76 1.18
CA ALA A 20 -3.03 -16.83 0.51
C ALA A 20 -3.40 -15.80 1.58
N SER A 21 -2.98 -14.55 1.38
CA SER A 21 -3.23 -13.50 2.35
C SER A 21 -4.73 -13.52 2.65
N SER A 22 -5.07 -13.75 3.91
CA SER A 22 -6.46 -13.79 4.35
C SER A 22 -7.09 -12.41 4.18
N ASP A 23 -8.42 -12.36 4.11
CA ASP A 23 -9.15 -11.09 4.06
C ASP A 23 -8.74 -10.14 5.19
N ASP A 24 -8.45 -10.69 6.38
CA ASP A 24 -7.95 -9.93 7.53
C ASP A 24 -6.58 -9.28 7.27
N ALA A 25 -5.64 -10.00 6.64
CA ALA A 25 -4.31 -9.47 6.34
C ALA A 25 -4.37 -8.34 5.30
N TRP A 26 -5.33 -8.41 4.37
CA TRP A 26 -5.56 -7.33 3.41
C TRP A 26 -6.18 -6.10 4.07
N ALA A 27 -7.12 -6.29 5.00
CA ALA A 27 -7.71 -5.18 5.75
C ALA A 27 -6.66 -4.46 6.61
N GLU A 28 -5.80 -5.21 7.31
CA GLU A 28 -4.69 -4.65 8.08
C GLU A 28 -3.70 -3.89 7.18
N PHE A 29 -3.41 -4.42 5.99
CA PHE A 29 -2.55 -3.76 5.03
C PHE A 29 -3.15 -2.44 4.54
N ALA A 30 -4.42 -2.44 4.12
CA ALA A 30 -5.11 -1.24 3.66
C ALA A 30 -5.16 -0.16 4.76
N GLU A 31 -5.41 -0.57 6.01
CA GLU A 31 -5.40 0.32 7.15
C GLU A 31 -4.01 0.91 7.41
N LYS A 32 -2.96 0.10 7.30
CA LYS A 32 -1.58 0.57 7.41
C LYS A 32 -1.26 1.63 6.35
N VAL A 33 -1.65 1.41 5.10
CA VAL A 33 -1.49 2.39 4.01
C VAL A 33 -2.26 3.66 4.34
N ARG A 34 -3.52 3.53 4.77
CA ARG A 34 -4.40 4.66 5.14
C ARG A 34 -3.73 5.57 6.15
N VAL A 35 -3.28 4.99 7.27
CA VAL A 35 -2.66 5.74 8.38
C VAL A 35 -1.38 6.42 7.93
N ALA A 36 -0.48 5.68 7.26
CA ALA A 36 0.81 6.22 6.83
C ALA A 36 0.65 7.37 5.83
N CYS A 37 -0.29 7.25 4.90
CA CYS A 37 -0.58 8.29 3.91
C CYS A 37 -1.23 9.53 4.54
N LEU A 38 -2.17 9.38 5.47
CA LEU A 38 -2.78 10.51 6.17
C LEU A 38 -1.77 11.27 7.03
N GLU A 39 -0.86 10.56 7.69
CA GLU A 39 0.22 11.18 8.45
C GLU A 39 1.14 12.00 7.55
N ALA A 40 1.54 11.45 6.40
CA ALA A 40 2.38 12.14 5.43
C ALA A 40 1.73 13.42 4.87
N ALA A 41 0.40 13.42 4.68
CA ALA A 41 -0.33 14.56 4.13
C ALA A 41 -0.78 15.60 5.18
N ALA A 42 -0.69 15.28 6.47
CA ALA A 42 -1.07 16.18 7.54
C ALA A 42 -0.42 17.59 7.47
N PRO A 43 0.80 17.80 6.96
CA PRO A 43 1.35 19.15 6.77
C PRO A 43 0.65 19.99 5.69
N MET A 44 -0.07 19.36 4.76
CA MET A 44 -0.67 19.99 3.58
C MET A 44 -2.20 20.11 3.70
N LEU A 45 -2.84 19.15 4.37
CA LEU A 45 -4.30 19.04 4.46
C LEU A 45 -4.79 19.10 5.92
N GLU A 46 -5.95 19.72 6.17
CA GLU A 46 -6.56 19.82 7.52
C GLU A 46 -7.55 18.70 7.84
N THR A 47 -8.36 18.31 6.86
CA THR A 47 -9.44 17.32 7.00
C THR A 47 -9.28 16.26 5.91
N ALA A 48 -8.10 15.64 5.87
CA ALA A 48 -7.78 14.65 4.85
C ALA A 48 -8.55 13.35 5.11
N GLU A 49 -9.15 12.83 4.06
CA GLU A 49 -9.69 11.49 3.98
C GLU A 49 -8.91 10.69 2.93
N ALA A 50 -8.91 9.37 3.06
CA ALA A 50 -8.12 8.48 2.23
C ALA A 50 -8.99 7.38 1.62
N VAL A 51 -8.96 7.26 0.30
CA VAL A 51 -9.47 6.09 -0.44
C VAL A 51 -8.29 5.21 -0.77
N VAL A 52 -8.26 4.02 -0.19
CA VAL A 52 -7.14 3.08 -0.31
C VAL A 52 -7.49 1.99 -1.31
N ASP A 53 -6.55 1.68 -2.22
CA ASP A 53 -6.61 0.44 -2.97
C ASP A 53 -6.37 -0.73 -1.99
N PRO A 54 -7.36 -1.61 -1.77
CA PRO A 54 -7.32 -2.62 -0.69
C PRO A 54 -6.13 -3.59 -0.81
N PHE A 55 -5.59 -3.77 -2.01
CA PHE A 55 -4.44 -4.64 -2.26
C PHE A 55 -3.22 -3.85 -2.71
N GLY A 56 -3.43 -2.69 -3.32
CA GLY A 56 -2.39 -1.90 -3.98
C GLY A 56 -1.85 -2.62 -5.22
N SER A 57 -0.62 -2.27 -5.59
CA SER A 57 0.13 -2.92 -6.67
C SER A 57 1.06 -4.01 -6.13
N GLU A 58 1.80 -4.68 -7.03
CA GLU A 58 2.82 -5.68 -6.67
C GLU A 58 3.81 -5.17 -5.59
N SER A 59 4.21 -3.90 -5.66
CA SER A 59 5.27 -3.35 -4.79
C SER A 59 4.81 -2.24 -3.86
N PHE A 60 3.62 -1.68 -4.07
CA PHE A 60 3.16 -0.49 -3.34
C PHE A 60 1.74 -0.63 -2.83
N GLY A 61 1.48 -0.14 -1.63
CA GLY A 61 0.16 0.30 -1.21
C GLY A 61 -0.15 1.65 -1.85
N LEU A 62 -1.40 1.83 -2.28
CA LEU A 62 -1.81 3.01 -3.03
C LEU A 62 -3.02 3.64 -2.35
N ALA A 63 -3.02 4.96 -2.22
CA ALA A 63 -4.17 5.70 -1.73
C ALA A 63 -4.31 7.02 -2.49
N VAL A 64 -5.55 7.49 -2.60
CA VAL A 64 -5.84 8.88 -2.94
C VAL A 64 -6.33 9.57 -1.70
N LEU A 65 -5.66 10.67 -1.35
CA LEU A 65 -6.01 11.53 -0.24
C LEU A 65 -6.75 12.73 -0.78
N THR A 66 -7.81 13.17 -0.12
CA THR A 66 -8.55 14.39 -0.48
C THR A 66 -8.89 15.15 0.79
N GLY A 67 -8.75 16.47 0.79
CA GLY A 67 -9.12 17.31 1.92
C GLY A 67 -8.95 18.79 1.67
N ARG A 68 -9.30 19.61 2.67
CA ARG A 68 -9.06 21.06 2.62
C ARG A 68 -7.57 21.35 2.73
N VAL A 69 -7.06 22.17 1.82
CA VAL A 69 -5.67 22.65 1.81
C VAL A 69 -5.45 23.59 2.99
N LYS A 70 -4.35 23.40 3.72
CA LYS A 70 -3.98 24.25 4.85
C LYS A 70 -3.76 25.69 4.42
N GLY A 71 -4.45 26.62 5.08
CA GLY A 71 -4.32 28.06 4.81
C GLY A 71 -5.00 28.54 3.52
N ALA A 72 -5.80 27.69 2.86
CA ALA A 72 -6.59 28.07 1.69
C ALA A 72 -8.02 27.54 1.81
N ASP A 73 -8.98 28.29 1.26
CA ASP A 73 -10.37 27.83 1.14
C ASP A 73 -10.54 27.02 -0.16
N ALA A 74 -9.78 25.94 -0.27
CA ALA A 74 -9.75 25.07 -1.43
C ALA A 74 -9.58 23.60 -1.01
N THR A 75 -10.08 22.70 -1.84
CA THR A 75 -9.90 21.25 -1.69
C THR A 75 -8.89 20.78 -2.73
N ALA A 76 -7.97 19.92 -2.30
CA ALA A 76 -7.04 19.25 -3.19
C ALA A 76 -6.93 17.77 -2.85
N SER A 77 -6.44 17.02 -3.83
CA SER A 77 -6.16 15.60 -3.72
C SER A 77 -4.67 15.32 -3.92
N TYR A 78 -4.19 14.24 -3.33
CA TYR A 78 -2.82 13.76 -3.45
C TYR A 78 -2.85 12.25 -3.70
N ILE A 79 -2.01 11.78 -4.62
CA ILE A 79 -1.72 10.34 -4.73
C ILE A 79 -0.65 10.02 -3.69
N CYS A 80 -0.91 9.02 -2.87
CA CYS A 80 0.04 8.49 -1.91
C CYS A 80 0.44 7.08 -2.29
N ILE A 81 1.73 6.80 -2.24
CA ILE A 81 2.26 5.43 -2.36
C ILE A 81 3.03 5.07 -1.10
N MET A 82 2.92 3.81 -0.68
CA MET A 82 3.72 3.24 0.39
C MET A 82 4.43 1.99 -0.12
N ASP A 83 5.76 1.98 -0.10
CA ASP A 83 6.54 0.81 -0.49
C ASP A 83 6.27 -0.36 0.48
N LYS A 84 5.90 -1.52 -0.06
CA LYS A 84 5.51 -2.69 0.74
C LYS A 84 6.68 -3.32 1.49
N GLN A 85 7.91 -3.16 0.99
CA GLN A 85 9.10 -3.76 1.58
C GLN A 85 9.69 -2.88 2.69
N THR A 86 9.78 -1.58 2.43
CA THR A 86 10.45 -0.62 3.31
C THR A 86 9.48 0.16 4.19
N GLY A 87 8.21 0.25 3.80
CA GLY A 87 7.22 1.12 4.44
C GLY A 87 7.41 2.61 4.16
N ALA A 88 8.33 2.99 3.25
CA ALA A 88 8.54 4.37 2.88
C ALA A 88 7.30 4.93 2.17
N VAL A 89 6.88 6.14 2.55
CA VAL A 89 5.73 6.83 2.00
C VAL A 89 6.18 7.98 1.12
N GLU A 90 5.59 8.09 -0.06
CA GLU A 90 5.78 9.22 -0.97
C GLU A 90 4.42 9.80 -1.37
N LEU A 91 4.37 11.13 -1.42
CA LEU A 91 3.22 11.87 -1.93
C LEU A 91 3.54 12.42 -3.30
N GLY A 92 2.59 12.29 -4.22
CA GLY A 92 2.59 12.99 -5.49
C GLY A 92 2.40 14.50 -5.30
N SER A 93 2.33 15.21 -6.43
CA SER A 93 2.01 16.64 -6.42
C SER A 93 0.54 16.89 -6.08
N GLU A 94 0.24 18.12 -5.70
CA GLU A 94 -1.13 18.58 -5.49
C GLU A 94 -1.96 18.45 -6.77
N LEU A 95 -3.14 17.84 -6.63
CA LEU A 95 -4.15 17.76 -7.68
C LEU A 95 -5.36 18.57 -7.24
N PRO A 96 -5.61 19.74 -7.84
CA PRO A 96 -6.69 20.60 -7.40
C PRO A 96 -8.05 20.00 -7.85
N SER A 97 -9.13 20.39 -7.18
CA SER A 97 -10.45 19.77 -7.35
C SER A 97 -11.03 19.87 -8.77
N GLU A 98 -10.56 20.82 -9.58
CA GLU A 98 -10.93 20.97 -10.99
C GLU A 98 -10.38 19.84 -11.87
N VAL A 99 -9.29 19.19 -11.43
CA VAL A 99 -8.62 18.10 -12.16
C VAL A 99 -9.04 16.72 -11.63
N LEU A 100 -9.23 16.59 -10.32
CA LEU A 100 -9.61 15.34 -9.69
C LEU A 100 -10.59 15.57 -8.52
N SER A 101 -11.74 14.93 -8.62
CA SER A 101 -12.71 14.81 -7.52
C SER A 101 -12.85 13.35 -7.12
N VAL A 102 -12.68 13.06 -5.82
CA VAL A 102 -12.85 11.71 -5.26
C VAL A 102 -13.98 11.76 -4.23
N THR A 103 -14.89 10.79 -4.32
CA THR A 103 -15.90 10.57 -3.30
C THR A 103 -15.41 9.49 -2.35
N VAL A 104 -15.23 9.84 -1.08
CA VAL A 104 -15.00 8.87 -0.02
C VAL A 104 -16.38 8.39 0.45
N GLN A 105 -16.59 7.07 0.47
CA GLN A 105 -17.84 6.44 0.91
C GLN A 105 -17.58 5.51 2.10
#